data_AF-A0A4S4LS43-F1
#
_entry.id   AF-A0A4S4LS43-F1
#
_cell.length_a   1.000
_cell.length_b   1.000
_cell.length_c   1.000
_cell.angle_alpha   90.00
_cell.angle_beta   90.00
_cell.angle_gamma   90.00
#
_symmetry.space_group_name_H-M   'P 1'
#
loop_
_entity.id
_entity.type
_entity.pdbx_description
1 polymer ?
#
loop_
_entity_poly.entity_id
_entity_poly.type
_entity_poly.pdbx_seq_one_letter_code
_entity_poly.pdbx_strand_id
1 'polypeptide(L)'
;MNVSTKRVDVPDGKGAIVRKRILVATKDFRAGDVIYKEQPVVAVLDADLEGQGVYCSHCLRHISKDMAIRPETDLLNSAYCSKECQVNAKNHSQNILFGSESPLPPELLSPGQTVEVPEERRIAQEEFVKYLKSSEKSSHLLVARFIARQVAEEIAKMTPKATDLGTSNENNEYSLYDHIERLRYLESEVPQEETKSLATLFQTVLPGLDQFITDERHATLTGKMLYNAYGVTFSGGRDDKPETTLKPEDVQMTRTPYGIRRQIGTGFYTVSSYIAHSCEPSTRPSFSNGTSELHLIANHDLKEGDEITVAYVDTTQHEDEDVTQARRRRRTELARGWRFACLCDRCVREDPGKSDAADNVSVQTDESKVEDAVKRMEERQATGTPSAGEGSQVD
;
A
#
# COMPACT_ATOMS: atom_id res chain seq x y z
N MET A 1 -6.84 13.30 -13.00
CA MET A 1 -5.69 13.47 -12.08
C MET A 1 -4.79 14.58 -12.59
N ASN A 2 -4.19 15.42 -11.72
CA ASN A 2 -3.26 16.49 -12.13
C ASN A 2 -1.79 16.00 -12.27
N VAL A 3 -1.63 14.69 -12.43
CA VAL A 3 -0.36 14.00 -12.66
C VAL A 3 -0.58 12.97 -13.77
N SER A 4 0.47 12.68 -14.53
CA SER A 4 0.47 11.64 -15.54
C SER A 4 1.75 10.82 -15.46
N THR A 5 1.72 9.58 -15.97
CA THR A 5 2.93 8.76 -16.04
C THR A 5 3.71 9.09 -17.31
N LYS A 6 5.03 9.22 -17.17
CA LYS A 6 5.97 9.41 -18.29
C LYS A 6 7.07 8.36 -18.20
N ARG A 7 7.57 7.91 -19.36
CA ARG A 7 8.75 7.04 -19.43
C ARG A 7 9.98 7.91 -19.62
N VAL A 8 10.99 7.67 -18.81
CA VAL A 8 12.29 8.35 -18.89
C VAL A 8 13.40 7.34 -18.88
N ASP A 9 14.43 7.61 -19.67
CA ASP A 9 15.63 6.80 -19.76
C ASP A 9 16.63 7.33 -18.73
N VAL A 10 16.97 6.51 -17.74
CA VAL A 10 17.87 6.87 -16.63
C VAL A 10 19.05 5.90 -16.52
N PRO A 11 20.25 6.38 -16.16
CA PRO A 11 21.37 5.48 -15.89
C PRO A 11 21.07 4.50 -14.75
N ASP A 12 21.51 3.26 -14.89
CA ASP A 12 21.33 2.18 -13.90
C ASP A 12 22.38 2.20 -12.77
N GLY A 13 23.32 3.15 -12.81
CA GLY A 13 24.48 3.22 -11.92
C GLY A 13 25.67 2.36 -12.35
N LYS A 14 25.52 1.49 -13.35
CA LYS A 14 26.57 0.66 -13.97
C LYS A 14 26.90 1.07 -15.41
N GLY A 15 26.27 2.14 -15.92
CA GLY A 15 26.50 2.71 -17.24
C GLY A 15 25.51 2.22 -18.31
N ALA A 16 24.55 1.34 -17.95
CA ALA A 16 23.44 1.01 -18.82
C ALA A 16 22.29 2.02 -18.62
N ILE A 17 21.46 2.19 -19.64
CA ILE A 17 20.26 3.01 -19.59
C ILE A 17 19.06 2.10 -19.29
N VAL A 18 18.33 2.40 -18.22
CA VAL A 18 17.07 1.74 -17.87
C VAL A 18 15.93 2.70 -18.10
N ARG A 19 14.87 2.20 -18.72
CA ARG A 19 13.62 2.95 -18.85
C ARG A 19 12.83 2.84 -17.56
N LYS A 20 12.60 3.96 -16.88
CA LYS A 20 11.74 4.04 -15.68
C LYS A 20 10.45 4.78 -15.99
N ARG A 21 9.40 4.42 -15.26
CA ARG A 21 8.15 5.16 -15.24
C ARG A 21 8.18 6.13 -14.07
N ILE A 22 7.94 7.39 -14.35
CA ILE A 22 7.88 8.47 -13.37
C ILE A 22 6.50 9.13 -13.42
N LEU A 23 6.11 9.81 -12.34
CA LEU A 23 4.98 10.72 -12.35
C LEU A 23 5.46 12.14 -12.64
N VAL A 24 4.74 12.85 -13.50
CA VAL A 24 5.02 14.25 -13.83
C VAL A 24 3.79 15.12 -13.59
N ALA A 25 4.00 16.39 -13.26
CA ALA A 25 2.94 17.38 -13.17
C ALA A 25 2.32 17.64 -14.55
N THR A 26 0.98 17.72 -14.63
CA THR A 26 0.27 18.03 -15.90
C THR A 26 -0.03 19.51 -16.08
N LYS A 27 0.41 20.36 -15.15
CA LYS A 27 0.27 21.81 -15.17
C LYS A 27 1.23 22.42 -14.13
N ASP A 28 1.34 23.74 -14.13
CA ASP A 28 2.07 24.49 -13.12
C ASP A 28 1.40 24.43 -11.73
N PHE A 29 2.22 24.40 -10.68
CA PHE A 29 1.83 24.49 -9.27
C PHE A 29 2.71 25.48 -8.51
N ARG A 30 2.14 26.14 -7.51
CA ARG A 30 2.91 26.93 -6.54
C ARG A 30 3.27 26.08 -5.32
N ALA A 31 4.33 26.49 -4.63
CA ALA A 31 4.67 25.93 -3.32
C ALA A 31 3.45 25.96 -2.38
N GLY A 32 3.11 24.80 -1.79
CA GLY A 32 1.97 24.64 -0.91
C GLY A 32 0.66 24.22 -1.58
N ASP A 33 0.60 24.19 -2.92
CA ASP A 33 -0.60 23.72 -3.63
C ASP A 33 -0.85 22.22 -3.38
N VAL A 34 -2.13 21.86 -3.22
CA VAL A 34 -2.56 20.46 -3.24
C VAL A 34 -2.68 20.00 -4.69
N ILE A 35 -1.80 19.09 -5.10
CA ILE A 35 -1.75 18.56 -6.47
C ILE A 35 -2.95 17.62 -6.68
N TYR A 36 -3.16 16.68 -5.76
CA TYR A 36 -4.34 15.81 -5.74
C TYR A 36 -4.60 15.26 -4.33
N LYS A 37 -5.77 14.64 -4.18
CA LYS A 37 -6.17 13.86 -3.00
C LYS A 37 -6.47 12.44 -3.45
N GLU A 38 -6.10 11.47 -2.62
CA GLU A 38 -6.28 10.05 -2.93
C GLU A 38 -6.75 9.29 -1.68
N GLN A 39 -7.85 8.55 -1.83
CA GLN A 39 -8.32 7.62 -0.82
C GLN A 39 -7.51 6.31 -0.93
N PRO A 40 -7.16 5.67 0.20
CA PRO A 40 -6.45 4.41 0.15
C PRO A 40 -7.35 3.32 -0.43
N VAL A 41 -6.75 2.42 -1.21
CA VAL A 41 -7.41 1.15 -1.57
C VAL A 41 -7.64 0.34 -0.30
N VAL A 42 -6.63 0.26 0.56
CA VAL A 42 -6.74 -0.34 1.88
C VAL A 42 -5.88 0.43 2.85
N ALA A 43 -6.34 0.52 4.09
CA ALA A 43 -5.58 1.08 5.20
C ALA A 43 -5.78 0.20 6.44
N VAL A 44 -4.78 0.19 7.33
CA VAL A 44 -4.78 -0.52 8.61
C VAL A 44 -4.16 0.35 9.69
N LEU A 45 -4.55 0.14 10.94
CA LEU A 45 -3.84 0.69 12.07
C LEU A 45 -2.53 -0.08 12.29
N ASP A 46 -1.57 0.55 12.95
CA ASP A 46 -0.43 -0.18 13.50
C ASP A 46 -0.93 -1.22 14.52
N ALA A 47 -0.21 -2.33 14.63
CA ALA A 47 -0.64 -3.50 15.41
C ALA A 47 -0.94 -3.15 16.88
N ASP A 48 -0.20 -2.20 17.46
CA ASP A 48 -0.43 -1.76 18.84
C ASP A 48 -1.73 -0.98 18.99
N LEU A 49 -2.24 -0.30 17.97
CA LEU A 49 -3.46 0.50 18.00
C LEU A 49 -4.72 -0.25 17.57
N GLU A 50 -4.57 -1.33 16.78
CA GLU A 50 -5.71 -2.09 16.28
C GLU A 50 -6.54 -2.68 17.43
N GLY A 51 -7.87 -2.59 17.32
CA GLY A 51 -8.79 -3.09 18.35
C GLY A 51 -8.96 -2.21 19.60
N GLN A 52 -8.12 -1.19 19.83
CA GLN A 52 -8.25 -0.32 21.01
C GLN A 52 -9.49 0.60 20.95
N GLY A 53 -9.94 0.95 19.74
CA GLY A 53 -11.08 1.84 19.50
C GLY A 53 -10.80 3.33 19.70
N VAL A 54 -9.54 3.72 19.82
CA VAL A 54 -9.09 5.12 19.81
C VAL A 54 -9.06 5.69 18.39
N TYR A 55 -8.85 4.84 17.38
CA TYR A 55 -8.86 5.22 15.98
C TYR A 55 -9.86 4.39 15.19
N CYS A 56 -10.37 4.97 14.11
CA CYS A 56 -11.28 4.31 13.19
C CYS A 56 -10.54 3.23 12.38
N SER A 57 -10.99 1.98 12.44
CA SER A 57 -10.42 0.85 11.69
C SER A 57 -10.57 1.01 10.16
N HIS A 58 -11.36 1.97 9.67
CA HIS A 58 -11.52 2.25 8.23
C HIS A 58 -10.65 3.43 7.74
N CYS A 59 -10.93 4.63 8.26
CA CYS A 59 -10.30 5.86 7.79
C CYS A 59 -9.16 6.34 8.71
N LEU A 60 -8.81 5.57 9.73
CA LEU A 60 -7.79 5.84 10.74
C LEU A 60 -7.98 7.13 11.55
N ARG A 61 -9.12 7.82 11.42
CA ARG A 61 -9.44 9.03 12.18
C ARG A 61 -9.49 8.74 13.68
N HIS A 62 -8.93 9.64 14.49
CA HIS A 62 -9.10 9.60 15.94
C HIS A 62 -10.58 9.71 16.33
N ILE A 63 -11.03 8.79 17.18
CA ILE A 63 -12.40 8.72 17.69
C ILE A 63 -12.44 9.40 19.06
N SER A 64 -13.33 10.37 19.21
CA SER A 64 -13.57 10.98 20.53
C SER A 64 -14.08 9.94 21.51
N LYS A 65 -13.73 10.09 22.78
CA LYS A 65 -14.15 9.17 23.85
C LYS A 65 -15.66 8.90 23.79
N ASP A 66 -16.04 7.63 23.92
CA ASP A 66 -17.43 7.14 23.93
C ASP A 66 -18.21 7.33 22.61
N MET A 67 -17.55 7.75 21.52
CA MET A 67 -18.16 7.93 20.19
C MET A 67 -17.89 6.77 19.21
N ALA A 68 -17.19 5.73 19.65
CA ALA A 68 -16.84 4.59 18.81
C ALA A 68 -18.08 3.76 18.46
N ILE A 69 -18.34 3.60 17.16
CA ILE A 69 -19.33 2.64 16.66
C ILE A 69 -18.62 1.31 16.49
N ARG A 70 -19.13 0.25 17.12
CA ARG A 70 -18.57 -1.11 17.04
C ARG A 70 -19.61 -2.05 16.41
N PRO A 71 -19.20 -3.01 15.55
CA PRO A 71 -20.10 -4.09 15.16
C PRO A 71 -20.48 -4.93 16.39
N GLU A 72 -21.70 -5.49 16.40
CA GLU A 72 -22.19 -6.31 17.51
C GLU A 72 -21.36 -7.58 17.68
N THR A 73 -20.95 -8.18 16.56
CA THR A 73 -20.10 -9.37 16.52
C THR A 73 -18.90 -9.08 15.61
N ASP A 74 -17.74 -8.85 16.21
CA ASP A 74 -16.48 -8.61 15.51
C ASP A 74 -15.32 -9.25 16.28
N LEU A 75 -14.47 -10.01 15.58
CA LEU A 75 -13.33 -10.68 16.22
C LEU A 75 -12.09 -9.78 16.35
N LEU A 76 -11.99 -8.72 15.54
CA LEU A 76 -10.85 -7.80 15.53
C LEU A 76 -11.01 -6.66 16.58
N ASN A 77 -12.18 -6.49 17.19
CA ASN A 77 -12.55 -5.36 18.06
C ASN A 77 -12.51 -4.00 17.34
N SER A 78 -12.93 -3.98 16.09
CA SER A 78 -12.92 -2.81 15.21
C SER A 78 -13.81 -1.70 15.73
N ALA A 79 -13.41 -0.46 15.45
CA ALA A 79 -14.15 0.74 15.82
C ALA A 79 -14.27 1.69 14.65
N TYR A 80 -15.39 2.41 14.55
CA TYR A 80 -15.65 3.34 13.46
C TYR A 80 -16.07 4.70 13.98
N CYS A 81 -15.59 5.75 13.35
CA CYS A 81 -15.95 7.13 13.69
C CYS A 81 -17.32 7.56 13.17
N SER A 82 -17.91 6.79 12.23
CA SER A 82 -19.20 7.09 11.62
C SER A 82 -19.86 5.82 11.08
N LYS A 83 -21.18 5.88 10.87
CA LYS A 83 -21.93 4.77 10.26
C LYS A 83 -21.46 4.50 8.84
N GLU A 84 -21.10 5.54 8.09
CA GLU A 84 -20.51 5.44 6.76
C GLU A 84 -19.22 4.63 6.77
N CYS A 85 -18.27 4.93 7.68
CA CYS A 85 -17.04 4.15 7.82
C CYS A 85 -17.31 2.69 8.18
N GLN A 86 -18.31 2.42 9.04
CA GLN A 86 -18.70 1.04 9.37
C GLN A 86 -19.24 0.30 8.15
N VAL A 87 -20.12 0.93 7.36
CA VAL A 87 -20.70 0.33 6.15
C VAL A 87 -19.64 0.11 5.08
N ASN A 88 -18.78 1.08 4.82
CA ASN A 88 -17.70 0.95 3.85
C ASN A 88 -16.71 -0.14 4.24
N ALA A 89 -16.30 -0.20 5.52
CA ALA A 89 -15.43 -1.27 6.01
C ALA A 89 -16.09 -2.66 5.86
N LYS A 90 -17.36 -2.77 6.24
CA LYS A 90 -18.16 -3.99 6.07
C LYS A 90 -18.16 -4.48 4.62
N ASN A 91 -18.45 -3.59 3.68
CA ASN A 91 -18.53 -3.91 2.25
C ASN A 91 -17.16 -4.21 1.63
N HIS A 92 -16.09 -3.57 2.10
CA HIS A 92 -14.75 -3.77 1.54
C HIS A 92 -14.06 -5.04 2.05
N SER A 93 -14.06 -5.30 3.36
CA SER A 93 -13.25 -6.39 3.90
C SER A 93 -13.67 -6.88 5.28
N GLN A 94 -14.24 -6.02 6.11
CA GLN A 94 -14.51 -6.34 7.51
C GLN A 94 -15.44 -7.54 7.65
N ASN A 95 -16.53 -7.58 6.87
CA ASN A 95 -17.46 -8.70 6.99
C ASN A 95 -16.75 -10.00 6.63
N ILE A 96 -16.09 -10.06 5.47
CA ILE A 96 -15.36 -11.24 4.98
C ILE A 96 -14.40 -11.76 6.05
N LEU A 97 -13.55 -10.88 6.58
CA LEU A 97 -12.45 -11.27 7.47
C LEU A 97 -12.85 -11.50 8.93
N PHE A 98 -13.84 -10.78 9.45
CA PHE A 98 -14.12 -10.75 10.91
C PHE A 98 -15.60 -10.70 11.29
N GLY A 99 -16.49 -10.47 10.33
CA GLY A 99 -17.93 -10.38 10.54
C GLY A 99 -18.63 -11.73 10.51
N SER A 100 -19.85 -11.73 11.05
CA SER A 100 -20.71 -12.91 11.20
C SER A 100 -21.80 -13.00 10.14
N GLU A 101 -21.88 -12.06 9.20
CA GLU A 101 -22.88 -12.07 8.15
C GLU A 101 -22.38 -12.85 6.93
N SER A 102 -23.32 -13.35 6.12
CA SER A 102 -22.97 -14.00 4.84
C SER A 102 -22.12 -13.07 3.98
N PRO A 103 -20.96 -13.53 3.46
CA PRO A 103 -20.15 -12.75 2.53
C PRO A 103 -20.76 -12.70 1.12
N LEU A 104 -21.67 -13.64 0.80
CA LEU A 104 -22.37 -13.68 -0.48
C LEU A 104 -23.72 -12.96 -0.39
N PRO A 105 -24.06 -12.12 -1.37
CA PRO A 105 -25.38 -11.53 -1.53
C PRO A 105 -26.48 -12.62 -1.59
N PRO A 106 -27.67 -12.39 -1.01
CA PRO A 106 -28.78 -13.34 -1.04
C PRO A 106 -29.15 -13.81 -2.45
N GLU A 107 -28.95 -12.98 -3.46
CA GLU A 107 -29.22 -13.28 -4.87
C GLU A 107 -28.30 -14.37 -5.44
N LEU A 108 -27.13 -14.58 -4.85
CA LEU A 108 -26.18 -15.64 -5.24
C LEU A 108 -26.38 -16.94 -4.45
N LEU A 109 -27.27 -16.94 -3.45
CA LEU A 109 -27.57 -18.13 -2.65
C LEU A 109 -28.67 -18.96 -3.33
N SER A 110 -28.54 -20.29 -3.26
CA SER A 110 -29.58 -21.19 -3.81
C SER A 110 -30.89 -21.04 -3.04
N PRO A 111 -32.08 -21.18 -3.67
CA PRO A 111 -33.35 -21.13 -2.98
C PRO A 111 -33.41 -22.17 -1.83
N GLY A 112 -33.57 -21.69 -0.60
CA GLY A 112 -33.61 -22.54 0.61
C GLY A 112 -32.24 -22.79 1.27
N GLN A 113 -31.14 -22.28 0.71
CA GLN A 113 -29.85 -22.25 1.39
C GLN A 113 -29.92 -21.24 2.55
N THR A 114 -29.62 -21.69 3.77
CA THR A 114 -29.63 -20.82 4.95
C THR A 114 -28.50 -19.79 4.85
N VAL A 115 -28.76 -18.58 5.33
CA VAL A 115 -27.77 -17.50 5.50
C VAL A 115 -26.83 -17.79 6.69
N GLU A 116 -26.97 -18.96 7.32
CA GLU A 116 -26.13 -19.36 8.45
C GLU A 116 -24.69 -19.45 7.98
N VAL A 117 -23.87 -18.56 8.55
CA VAL A 117 -22.43 -18.58 8.33
C VAL A 117 -21.89 -19.90 8.87
N PRO A 118 -21.17 -20.70 8.05
CA PRO A 118 -20.63 -21.97 8.49
C PRO A 118 -19.79 -21.79 9.76
N GLU A 119 -19.95 -22.67 10.74
CA GLU A 119 -19.13 -22.67 11.96
C GLU A 119 -17.62 -22.70 11.63
N GLU A 120 -17.26 -23.42 10.56
CA GLU A 120 -15.91 -23.47 10.01
C GLU A 120 -15.33 -22.09 9.67
N ARG A 121 -16.17 -21.16 9.18
CA ARG A 121 -15.74 -19.78 8.91
C ARG A 121 -15.38 -19.07 10.20
N ARG A 122 -16.18 -19.23 11.26
CA ARG A 122 -15.88 -18.61 12.56
C ARG A 122 -14.55 -19.11 13.11
N ILE A 123 -14.32 -20.42 13.06
CA ILE A 123 -13.06 -21.05 13.49
C ILE A 123 -11.88 -20.48 12.70
N ALA A 124 -11.98 -20.41 11.36
CA ALA A 124 -10.93 -19.87 10.52
C ALA A 124 -10.63 -18.38 10.81
N GLN A 125 -11.67 -17.57 11.06
CA GLN A 125 -11.51 -16.17 11.45
C GLN A 125 -10.81 -16.02 12.81
N GLU A 126 -11.15 -16.86 13.78
CA GLU A 126 -10.53 -16.86 15.11
C GLU A 126 -9.05 -17.25 15.05
N GLU A 127 -8.70 -18.27 14.27
CA GLU A 127 -7.31 -18.65 14.01
C GLU A 127 -6.52 -17.51 13.35
N PHE A 128 -7.09 -16.85 12.34
CA PHE A 128 -6.44 -15.72 11.68
C PHE A 128 -6.27 -14.53 12.62
N VAL A 129 -7.28 -14.18 13.42
CA VAL A 129 -7.18 -13.11 14.42
C VAL A 129 -6.13 -13.43 15.49
N LYS A 130 -6.03 -14.69 15.91
CA LYS A 130 -4.98 -15.13 16.84
C LYS A 130 -3.60 -14.93 16.23
N TYR A 131 -3.42 -15.25 14.95
CA TYR A 131 -2.17 -14.99 14.23
C TYR A 131 -1.85 -13.49 14.19
N LEU A 132 -2.81 -12.65 13.76
CA LEU A 132 -2.65 -11.19 13.73
C LEU A 132 -2.23 -10.60 15.08
N LYS A 133 -2.87 -11.03 16.17
CA LYS A 133 -2.57 -10.55 17.53
C LYS A 133 -1.23 -11.05 18.08
N SER A 134 -0.67 -12.11 17.51
CA SER A 134 0.67 -12.61 17.87
C SER A 134 1.80 -11.91 17.11
N SER A 135 1.48 -11.14 16.08
CA SER A 135 2.45 -10.47 15.22
C SER A 135 2.49 -8.96 15.49
N GLU A 136 3.69 -8.38 15.46
CA GLU A 136 3.87 -6.92 15.49
C GLU A 136 3.68 -6.28 14.09
N LYS A 137 3.49 -7.10 13.06
CA LYS A 137 3.46 -6.68 11.65
C LYS A 137 2.03 -6.36 11.21
N SER A 138 1.78 -5.10 10.85
CA SER A 138 0.47 -4.67 10.32
C SER A 138 0.23 -5.09 8.87
N SER A 139 1.29 -5.46 8.13
CA SER A 139 1.16 -5.88 6.72
C SER A 139 0.24 -7.09 6.52
N HIS A 140 0.19 -8.00 7.48
CA HIS A 140 -0.67 -9.19 7.41
C HIS A 140 -2.14 -8.78 7.23
N LEU A 141 -2.59 -7.82 8.03
CA LEU A 141 -3.94 -7.26 7.93
C LEU A 141 -4.11 -6.43 6.66
N LEU A 142 -3.07 -5.68 6.24
CA LEU A 142 -3.13 -4.85 5.03
C LEU A 142 -3.35 -5.72 3.78
N VAL A 143 -2.59 -6.80 3.66
CA VAL A 143 -2.67 -7.79 2.57
C VAL A 143 -4.02 -8.52 2.61
N ALA A 144 -4.45 -8.99 3.78
CA ALA A 144 -5.74 -9.65 3.93
C ALA A 144 -6.91 -8.73 3.56
N ARG A 145 -6.88 -7.45 3.96
CA ARG A 145 -7.89 -6.46 3.56
C ARG A 145 -7.89 -6.21 2.06
N PHE A 146 -6.72 -6.24 1.40
CA PHE A 146 -6.63 -6.07 -0.04
C PHE A 146 -7.26 -7.24 -0.78
N ILE A 147 -6.91 -8.49 -0.41
CA ILE A 147 -7.50 -9.69 -1.00
C ILE A 147 -9.03 -9.69 -0.76
N ALA A 148 -9.47 -9.38 0.46
CA ALA A 148 -10.89 -9.31 0.79
C ALA A 148 -11.62 -8.24 -0.06
N ARG A 149 -10.99 -7.08 -0.30
CA ARG A 149 -11.54 -6.04 -1.16
C ARG A 149 -11.68 -6.50 -2.61
N GLN A 150 -10.68 -7.19 -3.15
CA GLN A 150 -10.76 -7.76 -4.50
C GLN A 150 -11.90 -8.78 -4.59
N VAL A 151 -11.99 -9.69 -3.62
CA VAL A 151 -13.08 -10.68 -3.54
C VAL A 151 -14.44 -10.00 -3.44
N ALA A 152 -14.59 -8.97 -2.62
CA ALA A 152 -15.83 -8.20 -2.49
C ALA A 152 -16.23 -7.51 -3.80
N GLU A 153 -15.27 -6.93 -4.52
CA GLU A 153 -15.50 -6.30 -5.83
C GLU A 153 -15.94 -7.33 -6.89
N GLU A 154 -15.32 -8.52 -6.92
CA GLU A 154 -15.73 -9.59 -7.85
C GLU A 154 -17.11 -10.18 -7.50
N ILE A 155 -17.41 -10.39 -6.21
CA ILE A 155 -18.74 -10.83 -5.77
C ILE A 155 -19.80 -9.80 -6.16
N ALA A 156 -19.52 -8.50 -6.01
CA ALA A 156 -20.46 -7.45 -6.41
C ALA A 156 -20.77 -7.47 -7.92
N LYS A 157 -19.77 -7.75 -8.78
CA LYS A 157 -19.97 -7.89 -10.23
C LYS A 157 -20.86 -9.08 -10.60
N MET A 158 -20.96 -10.10 -9.74
CA MET A 158 -21.84 -11.25 -9.97
C MET A 158 -23.32 -10.93 -9.70
N THR A 159 -23.64 -9.79 -9.07
CA THR A 159 -25.04 -9.40 -8.78
C THR A 159 -25.68 -8.54 -9.88
N PRO A 160 -26.95 -8.79 -10.27
CA PRO A 160 -27.61 -8.10 -11.38
C PRO A 160 -27.80 -6.58 -11.21
N LYS A 161 -27.75 -6.05 -9.98
CA LYS A 161 -27.98 -4.63 -9.65
C LYS A 161 -26.72 -3.76 -9.67
N ALA A 162 -25.54 -4.34 -9.91
CA ALA A 162 -24.29 -3.59 -9.97
C ALA A 162 -24.26 -2.52 -11.08
N THR A 163 -25.18 -2.61 -12.06
CA THR A 163 -25.28 -1.66 -13.18
C THR A 163 -26.10 -0.40 -12.88
N ASP A 164 -26.89 -0.34 -11.79
CA ASP A 164 -27.89 0.74 -11.58
C ASP A 164 -27.67 1.64 -10.35
N LEU A 165 -26.70 1.35 -9.48
CA LEU A 165 -26.35 2.21 -8.34
C LEU A 165 -25.03 2.93 -8.61
N GLY A 166 -25.14 4.08 -9.27
CA GLY A 166 -24.04 5.00 -9.60
C GLY A 166 -23.32 5.58 -8.40
N THR A 167 -22.51 4.76 -7.72
CA THR A 167 -21.46 5.19 -6.80
C THR A 167 -20.16 4.46 -7.10
N SER A 168 -19.65 4.65 -8.31
CA SER A 168 -18.23 4.68 -8.58
C SER A 168 -17.98 5.73 -9.65
N ASN A 169 -17.54 6.91 -9.22
CA ASN A 169 -16.73 7.72 -10.10
C ASN A 169 -15.49 6.88 -10.40
N GLU A 170 -15.49 6.20 -11.54
CA GLU A 170 -14.43 6.18 -12.54
C GLU A 170 -14.73 5.04 -13.52
N ASN A 171 -14.80 5.37 -14.81
CA ASN A 171 -14.56 4.45 -15.92
C ASN A 171 -13.14 3.88 -15.76
N ASN A 172 -12.92 2.98 -14.78
CA ASN A 172 -11.63 2.36 -14.58
C ASN A 172 -11.62 1.12 -15.46
N GLU A 173 -11.03 1.27 -16.65
CA GLU A 173 -10.72 0.19 -17.59
C GLU A 173 -9.90 -0.94 -16.93
N TYR A 174 -9.33 -0.69 -15.74
CA TYR A 174 -8.43 -1.56 -15.00
C TYR A 174 -8.95 -1.89 -13.60
N SER A 175 -8.86 -3.16 -13.22
CA SER A 175 -9.13 -3.70 -11.89
C SER A 175 -8.05 -3.30 -10.86
N LEU A 176 -8.34 -3.49 -9.56
CA LEU A 176 -7.31 -3.33 -8.51
C LEU A 176 -6.09 -4.23 -8.74
N TYR A 177 -6.30 -5.42 -9.32
CA TYR A 177 -5.21 -6.32 -9.66
C TYR A 177 -4.29 -5.73 -10.73
N ASP A 178 -4.87 -5.15 -11.78
CA ASP A 178 -4.11 -4.51 -12.87
C ASP A 178 -3.22 -3.35 -12.36
N HIS A 179 -3.71 -2.59 -11.36
CA HIS A 179 -2.94 -1.50 -10.76
C HIS A 179 -1.73 -2.03 -9.99
N ILE A 180 -1.92 -3.07 -9.15
CA ILE A 180 -0.84 -3.61 -8.31
C ILE A 180 0.15 -4.47 -9.13
N GLU A 181 -0.28 -5.12 -10.21
CA GLU A 181 0.57 -5.93 -11.09
C GLU A 181 1.79 -5.13 -11.59
N ARG A 182 1.56 -3.86 -11.94
CA ARG A 182 2.54 -2.92 -12.52
C ARG A 182 3.52 -2.31 -11.53
N LEU A 183 3.31 -2.51 -10.23
CA LEU A 183 4.14 -1.90 -9.21
C LEU A 183 5.43 -2.68 -8.98
N ARG A 184 6.46 -1.93 -8.59
CA ARG A 184 7.72 -2.49 -8.11
C ARG A 184 7.52 -3.18 -6.76
N TYR A 185 8.31 -4.22 -6.51
CA TYR A 185 8.28 -4.95 -5.26
C TYR A 185 9.63 -5.55 -4.91
N LEU A 186 9.76 -5.99 -3.66
CA LEU A 186 10.84 -6.87 -3.22
C LEU A 186 10.24 -8.24 -2.94
N GLU A 187 11.02 -9.29 -3.18
CA GLU A 187 10.61 -10.62 -2.70
C GLU A 187 10.51 -10.58 -1.18
N SER A 188 9.37 -11.03 -0.68
CA SER A 188 9.10 -11.14 0.75
C SER A 188 9.03 -12.61 1.11
N GLU A 189 9.59 -12.97 2.26
CA GLU A 189 9.34 -14.25 2.87
C GLU A 189 8.09 -14.13 3.74
N VAL A 190 7.13 -15.04 3.54
CA VAL A 190 5.90 -15.11 4.30
C VAL A 190 5.81 -16.49 4.95
N PRO A 191 5.59 -16.59 6.27
CA PRO A 191 5.45 -17.88 6.93
C PRO A 191 4.30 -18.70 6.33
N GLN A 192 4.53 -19.98 6.07
CA GLN A 192 3.50 -20.87 5.50
C GLN A 192 2.23 -20.95 6.37
N GLU A 193 2.38 -20.83 7.69
CA GLU A 193 1.25 -20.78 8.62
C GLU A 193 0.32 -19.58 8.37
N GLU A 194 0.88 -18.44 7.96
CA GLU A 194 0.12 -17.24 7.63
C GLU A 194 -0.66 -17.45 6.33
N THR A 195 0.02 -17.91 5.27
CA THR A 195 -0.62 -18.20 3.98
C THR A 195 -1.73 -19.24 4.16
N LYS A 196 -1.47 -20.30 4.91
CA LYS A 196 -2.44 -21.36 5.20
C LYS A 196 -3.65 -20.81 5.95
N SER A 197 -3.44 -20.03 7.01
CA SER A 197 -4.53 -19.41 7.77
C SER A 197 -5.42 -18.55 6.89
N LEU A 198 -4.82 -17.74 6.01
CA LEU A 198 -5.55 -16.90 5.07
C LEU A 198 -6.29 -17.71 4.01
N ALA A 199 -5.64 -18.70 3.40
CA ALA A 199 -6.23 -19.60 2.40
C ALA A 199 -7.45 -20.35 2.97
N THR A 200 -7.31 -20.92 4.17
CA THR A 200 -8.42 -21.60 4.88
C THR A 200 -9.58 -20.64 5.12
N LEU A 201 -9.32 -19.41 5.57
CA LEU A 201 -10.37 -18.40 5.76
C LEU A 201 -11.12 -18.12 4.46
N PHE A 202 -10.42 -17.84 3.36
CA PHE A 202 -11.06 -17.52 2.08
C PHE A 202 -11.78 -18.72 1.44
N GLN A 203 -11.33 -19.96 1.71
CA GLN A 203 -12.07 -21.16 1.31
C GLN A 203 -13.49 -21.18 1.87
N THR A 204 -13.67 -20.70 3.12
CA THR A 204 -14.99 -20.64 3.77
C THR A 204 -15.88 -19.50 3.24
N VAL A 205 -15.30 -18.54 2.52
CA VAL A 205 -16.02 -17.41 1.92
C VAL A 205 -16.65 -17.84 0.60
N LEU A 206 -15.86 -18.46 -0.27
CA LEU A 206 -16.31 -19.05 -1.52
C LEU A 206 -15.34 -20.21 -1.87
N PRO A 207 -15.85 -21.45 -2.04
CA PRO A 207 -15.00 -22.59 -2.36
C PRO A 207 -14.14 -22.35 -3.60
N GLY A 208 -12.84 -22.65 -3.50
CA GLY A 208 -11.85 -22.46 -4.56
C GLY A 208 -11.05 -21.16 -4.48
N LEU A 209 -11.43 -20.20 -3.61
CA LEU A 209 -10.62 -18.99 -3.41
C LEU A 209 -9.24 -19.28 -2.79
N ASP A 210 -9.11 -20.36 -2.01
CA ASP A 210 -7.85 -20.85 -1.45
C ASP A 210 -6.79 -21.11 -2.53
N GLN A 211 -7.21 -21.57 -3.72
CA GLN A 211 -6.31 -21.84 -4.85
C GLN A 211 -5.61 -20.57 -5.37
N PHE A 212 -6.16 -19.39 -5.07
CA PHE A 212 -5.57 -18.11 -5.44
C PHE A 212 -4.59 -17.57 -4.39
N ILE A 213 -4.58 -18.15 -3.18
CA ILE A 213 -3.74 -17.75 -2.05
C ILE A 213 -2.61 -18.77 -1.90
N THR A 214 -1.69 -18.77 -2.86
CA THR A 214 -0.48 -19.60 -2.82
C THR A 214 0.66 -18.85 -2.13
N ASP A 215 1.67 -19.58 -1.63
CA ASP A 215 2.84 -18.96 -0.99
C ASP A 215 3.51 -17.91 -1.88
N GLU A 216 3.67 -18.21 -3.18
CA GLU A 216 4.28 -17.30 -4.15
C GLU A 216 3.45 -16.02 -4.36
N ARG A 217 2.13 -16.15 -4.53
CA ARG A 217 1.25 -15.00 -4.71
C ARG A 217 1.17 -14.15 -3.45
N HIS A 218 1.09 -14.80 -2.30
CA HIS A 218 1.03 -14.12 -1.02
C HIS A 218 2.34 -13.36 -0.70
N ALA A 219 3.49 -14.00 -0.95
CA ALA A 219 4.81 -13.39 -0.86
C ALA A 219 4.95 -12.18 -1.80
N THR A 220 4.55 -12.32 -3.07
CA THR A 220 4.60 -11.25 -4.07
C THR A 220 3.71 -10.07 -3.67
N LEU A 221 2.48 -10.35 -3.24
CA LEU A 221 1.54 -9.32 -2.80
C LEU A 221 2.03 -8.58 -1.55
N THR A 222 2.60 -9.31 -0.59
CA THR A 222 3.23 -8.74 0.61
C THR A 222 4.39 -7.84 0.23
N GLY A 223 5.28 -8.30 -0.65
CA GLY A 223 6.39 -7.52 -1.18
C GLY A 223 5.94 -6.24 -1.87
N LYS A 224 4.86 -6.31 -2.66
CA LYS A 224 4.24 -5.14 -3.31
C LYS A 224 3.69 -4.14 -2.29
N MET A 225 2.97 -4.62 -1.29
CA MET A 225 2.43 -3.77 -0.24
C MET A 225 3.53 -3.06 0.54
N LEU A 226 4.53 -3.80 1.03
CA LEU A 226 5.64 -3.24 1.80
C LEU A 226 6.47 -2.24 0.99
N TYR A 227 6.68 -2.48 -0.30
CA TYR A 227 7.43 -1.55 -1.15
C TYR A 227 6.66 -0.24 -1.41
N ASN A 228 5.33 -0.27 -1.44
CA ASN A 228 4.50 0.81 -1.98
C ASN A 228 3.63 1.56 -0.97
N ALA A 229 3.37 0.98 0.20
CA ALA A 229 2.48 1.58 1.18
C ALA A 229 3.09 2.81 1.88
N TYR A 230 2.22 3.74 2.27
CA TYR A 230 2.57 4.97 2.97
C TYR A 230 2.20 4.87 4.45
N GLY A 231 3.09 5.39 5.30
CA GLY A 231 2.82 5.54 6.73
C GLY A 231 1.89 6.72 6.97
N VAL A 232 0.74 6.48 7.60
CA VAL A 232 -0.24 7.52 7.93
C VAL A 232 0.18 8.23 9.21
N THR A 233 0.37 9.54 9.12
CA THR A 233 0.89 10.39 10.20
C THR A 233 0.05 11.67 10.31
N PHE A 234 -0.57 11.90 11.46
CA PHE A 234 -1.30 13.14 11.73
C PHE A 234 -0.44 14.11 12.52
N SER A 235 -0.42 15.40 12.16
CA SER A 235 0.20 16.47 12.96
C SER A 235 1.65 16.19 13.40
N GLY A 236 2.48 15.63 12.51
CA GLY A 236 3.86 15.26 12.82
C GLY A 236 4.02 13.87 13.42
N GLY A 237 2.93 13.14 13.64
CA GLY A 237 2.92 11.75 14.10
C GLY A 237 2.96 11.60 15.63
N ARG A 238 3.01 10.35 16.10
CA ARG A 238 2.95 9.96 17.52
C ARG A 238 4.33 9.68 18.11
N ASP A 239 4.41 9.67 19.44
CA ASP A 239 5.64 9.42 20.21
C ASP A 239 5.52 8.24 21.17
N ASP A 240 4.33 7.64 21.27
CA ASP A 240 3.96 6.58 22.21
C ASP A 240 3.99 5.17 21.58
N LYS A 241 4.52 5.01 20.36
CA LYS A 241 4.64 3.69 19.73
C LYS A 241 5.68 2.84 20.48
N PRO A 242 5.31 1.63 20.95
CA PRO A 242 6.22 0.74 21.68
C PRO A 242 7.47 0.39 20.88
N GLU A 243 8.56 0.06 21.59
CA GLU A 243 9.74 -0.53 20.96
C GLU A 243 9.39 -1.91 20.38
N THR A 244 9.92 -2.20 19.20
CA THR A 244 9.69 -3.49 18.52
C THR A 244 10.60 -4.57 19.08
N THR A 245 10.10 -5.80 19.15
CA THR A 245 10.93 -6.97 19.47
C THR A 245 11.53 -7.63 18.23
N LEU A 246 11.13 -7.16 17.03
CA LEU A 246 11.62 -7.66 15.75
C LEU A 246 13.09 -7.30 15.55
N LYS A 247 13.80 -8.17 14.83
CA LYS A 247 15.15 -7.85 14.37
C LYS A 247 15.10 -6.71 13.35
N PRO A 248 16.14 -5.87 13.23
CA PRO A 248 16.14 -4.74 12.30
C PRO A 248 15.78 -5.08 10.85
N GLU A 249 16.14 -6.27 10.37
CA GLU A 249 15.81 -6.78 9.03
C GLU A 249 14.33 -7.18 8.86
N ASP A 250 13.64 -7.48 9.95
CA ASP A 250 12.23 -7.89 9.98
C ASP A 250 11.27 -6.71 10.19
N VAL A 251 11.80 -5.54 10.55
CA VAL A 251 11.01 -4.33 10.77
C VAL A 251 10.40 -3.84 9.46
N GLN A 252 9.10 -3.60 9.49
CA GLN A 252 8.35 -3.15 8.32
C GLN A 252 8.63 -1.68 8.03
N MET A 253 9.02 -1.41 6.80
CA MET A 253 9.22 -0.06 6.30
C MET A 253 7.97 0.41 5.56
N THR A 254 7.67 1.71 5.67
CA THR A 254 6.60 2.38 4.93
C THR A 254 7.13 3.71 4.41
N ARG A 255 6.53 4.23 3.35
CA ARG A 255 6.93 5.53 2.79
C ARG A 255 6.41 6.65 3.69
N THR A 256 7.28 7.27 4.48
CA THR A 256 6.92 8.39 5.34
C THR A 256 8.12 9.30 5.64
N PRO A 257 7.98 10.63 5.52
CA PRO A 257 9.04 11.57 5.87
C PRO A 257 9.22 11.75 7.39
N TYR A 258 8.40 11.10 8.22
CA TYR A 258 8.44 11.24 9.68
C TYR A 258 9.03 10.01 10.39
N GLY A 259 9.44 8.99 9.63
CA GLY A 259 9.88 7.70 10.16
C GLY A 259 8.71 6.82 10.65
N ILE A 260 8.91 5.50 10.56
CA ILE A 260 7.91 4.47 10.86
C ILE A 260 7.46 4.42 12.34
N ARG A 261 8.22 5.07 13.22
CA ARG A 261 7.91 5.14 14.66
C ARG A 261 6.77 6.11 14.97
N ARG A 262 6.54 7.08 14.08
CA ARG A 262 5.59 8.17 14.29
C ARG A 262 4.24 7.96 13.61
N GLN A 263 4.09 6.89 12.85
CA GLN A 263 2.82 6.60 12.17
C GLN A 263 1.79 5.99 13.13
N ILE A 264 0.51 6.11 12.76
CA ILE A 264 -0.62 5.46 13.44
C ILE A 264 -1.14 4.24 12.66
N GLY A 265 -0.66 4.07 11.43
CA GLY A 265 -1.08 3.02 10.54
C GLY A 265 -0.47 3.17 9.15
N THR A 266 -0.94 2.33 8.23
CA THR A 266 -0.40 2.18 6.89
C THR A 266 -1.52 2.18 5.87
N GLY A 267 -1.33 2.86 4.73
CA GLY A 267 -2.28 2.90 3.61
C GLY A 267 -1.62 2.56 2.28
N PHE A 268 -2.34 1.87 1.40
CA PHE A 268 -1.93 1.58 0.03
C PHE A 268 -2.76 2.40 -0.97
N TYR A 269 -2.08 3.06 -1.92
CA TYR A 269 -2.65 4.09 -2.80
C TYR A 269 -2.17 3.81 -4.23
N THR A 270 -3.06 3.67 -5.21
CA THR A 270 -2.67 3.21 -6.55
C THR A 270 -1.80 4.22 -7.29
N VAL A 271 -2.13 5.51 -7.22
CA VAL A 271 -1.39 6.56 -7.93
C VAL A 271 -0.15 6.96 -7.16
N SER A 272 -0.27 7.20 -5.85
CA SER A 272 0.88 7.57 -5.02
C SER A 272 1.98 6.49 -4.97
N SER A 273 1.65 5.23 -5.27
CA SER A 273 2.64 4.14 -5.36
C SER A 273 3.67 4.32 -6.49
N TYR A 274 3.34 5.08 -7.55
CA TYR A 274 4.27 5.36 -8.66
C TYR A 274 5.28 6.47 -8.34
N ILE A 275 5.09 7.23 -7.26
CA ILE A 275 5.98 8.35 -6.94
C ILE A 275 7.33 7.83 -6.46
N ALA A 276 8.41 8.26 -7.09
CA ALA A 276 9.77 7.89 -6.73
C ALA A 276 10.30 8.66 -5.52
N HIS A 277 11.37 8.12 -4.91
CA HIS A 277 12.04 8.76 -3.80
C HIS A 277 13.00 9.88 -4.24
N SER A 278 13.01 10.99 -3.50
CA SER A 278 14.13 11.95 -3.44
C SER A 278 14.39 12.39 -1.99
N CYS A 279 15.65 12.61 -1.62
CA CYS A 279 16.01 13.21 -0.32
C CYS A 279 15.78 14.74 -0.29
N GLU A 280 15.47 15.34 -1.44
CA GLU A 280 15.03 16.72 -1.63
C GLU A 280 13.77 16.68 -2.51
N PRO A 281 12.63 16.26 -1.95
CA PRO A 281 11.47 15.90 -2.75
C PRO A 281 10.72 17.11 -3.28
N SER A 282 10.15 17.00 -4.49
CA SER A 282 9.29 18.02 -5.08
C SER A 282 7.94 18.14 -4.39
N THR A 283 7.51 17.08 -3.70
CA THR A 283 6.23 17.02 -3.00
C THR A 283 6.32 16.33 -1.66
N ARG A 284 5.28 16.46 -0.84
CA ARG A 284 5.12 15.74 0.42
C ARG A 284 3.71 15.18 0.58
N PRO A 285 3.55 13.95 1.08
CA PRO A 285 2.24 13.45 1.50
C PRO A 285 1.80 14.17 2.79
N SER A 286 0.51 14.45 2.91
CA SER A 286 -0.11 15.05 4.08
C SER A 286 -1.44 14.39 4.40
N PHE A 287 -1.70 14.15 5.68
CA PHE A 287 -2.96 13.60 6.20
C PHE A 287 -3.68 14.65 7.07
N SER A 288 -3.65 15.90 6.61
CA SER A 288 -4.08 17.08 7.39
C SER A 288 -5.58 17.12 7.71
N ASN A 289 -6.41 16.36 6.99
CA ASN A 289 -7.84 16.22 7.27
C ASN A 289 -8.15 15.23 8.42
N GLY A 290 -7.13 14.64 9.04
CA GLY A 290 -7.27 13.67 10.13
C GLY A 290 -7.86 12.33 9.69
N THR A 291 -7.68 11.94 8.43
CA THR A 291 -8.01 10.59 7.92
C THR A 291 -6.83 10.04 7.11
N SER A 292 -6.91 8.76 6.74
CA SER A 292 -5.98 8.13 5.80
C SER A 292 -6.12 8.63 4.34
N GLU A 293 -6.81 9.74 4.06
CA GLU A 293 -6.80 10.34 2.71
C GLU A 293 -5.47 11.08 2.51
N LEU A 294 -4.71 10.68 1.50
CA LEU A 294 -3.43 11.30 1.17
C LEU A 294 -3.68 12.59 0.39
N HIS A 295 -3.14 13.70 0.86
CA HIS A 295 -3.07 14.97 0.10
C HIS A 295 -1.63 15.17 -0.34
N LEU A 296 -1.37 15.17 -1.65
CA LEU A 296 -0.02 15.40 -2.17
C LEU A 296 0.20 16.91 -2.36
N ILE A 297 1.15 17.48 -1.63
CA ILE A 297 1.40 18.93 -1.58
C ILE A 297 2.73 19.27 -2.22
N ALA A 298 2.79 20.28 -3.07
CA ALA A 298 4.03 20.79 -3.66
C ALA A 298 4.92 21.45 -2.60
N ASN A 299 6.21 21.11 -2.55
CA ASN A 299 7.18 21.71 -1.63
C ASN A 299 7.77 23.02 -2.18
N HIS A 300 7.78 23.18 -3.50
CA HIS A 300 8.22 24.37 -4.22
C HIS A 300 7.37 24.54 -5.49
N ASP A 301 7.60 25.62 -6.24
CA ASP A 301 6.92 25.83 -7.52
C ASP A 301 7.31 24.74 -8.52
N LEU A 302 6.32 24.09 -9.15
CA LEU A 302 6.51 23.05 -10.16
C LEU A 302 5.97 23.54 -11.50
N LYS A 303 6.65 23.19 -12.58
CA LYS A 303 6.20 23.38 -13.95
C LYS A 303 5.53 22.14 -14.49
N GLU A 304 4.66 22.34 -15.48
CA GLU A 304 4.18 21.21 -16.30
C GLU A 304 5.37 20.39 -16.82
N GLY A 305 5.32 19.07 -16.59
CA GLY A 305 6.37 18.12 -16.96
C GLY A 305 7.41 17.85 -15.88
N ASP A 306 7.45 18.60 -14.78
CA ASP A 306 8.37 18.34 -13.66
C ASP A 306 8.04 17.01 -12.97
N GLU A 307 9.08 16.29 -12.55
CA GLU A 307 8.94 15.02 -11.85
C GLU A 307 8.39 15.20 -10.43
N ILE A 308 7.40 14.38 -10.10
CA ILE A 308 6.83 14.26 -8.77
C ILE A 308 7.63 13.23 -7.99
N THR A 309 8.19 13.66 -6.86
CA THR A 309 8.97 12.83 -5.93
C THR A 309 8.53 13.08 -4.49
N VAL A 310 8.71 12.07 -3.63
CA VAL A 310 8.46 12.16 -2.17
C VAL A 310 9.65 11.62 -1.38
N ALA A 311 9.73 11.98 -0.10
CA ALA A 311 10.66 11.33 0.82
C ALA A 311 10.03 10.04 1.36
N TYR A 312 10.73 8.90 1.24
CA TYR A 312 10.31 7.62 1.80
C TYR A 312 10.74 7.46 3.26
N VAL A 313 11.79 8.20 3.64
CA VAL A 313 12.44 8.20 4.95
C VAL A 313 12.49 9.63 5.47
N ASP A 314 12.80 9.79 6.74
CA ASP A 314 13.07 11.11 7.29
C ASP A 314 14.32 11.73 6.64
N THR A 315 14.18 12.96 6.15
CA THR A 315 15.23 13.68 5.41
C THR A 315 15.80 14.87 6.19
N THR A 316 15.28 15.13 7.39
CA THR A 316 15.81 16.16 8.27
C THR A 316 17.21 15.78 8.77
N GLN A 317 18.04 16.76 9.08
CA GLN A 317 19.29 16.51 9.79
C GLN A 317 19.00 16.60 11.29
N HIS A 318 19.33 15.56 12.04
CA HIS A 318 19.16 15.55 13.51
C HIS A 318 20.26 16.37 14.20
N GLU A 319 20.01 16.78 15.45
CA GLU A 319 20.96 17.63 16.20
C GLU A 319 22.28 16.91 16.53
N ASP A 320 22.25 15.59 16.59
CA ASP A 320 23.37 14.71 16.95
C ASP A 320 24.12 14.15 15.72
N GLU A 321 23.78 14.57 14.51
CA GLU A 321 24.42 14.13 13.27
C GLU A 321 24.95 15.30 12.41
N ASP A 322 26.10 15.11 11.79
CA ASP A 322 26.59 15.97 10.71
C ASP A 322 25.95 15.60 9.35
N VAL A 323 26.25 16.38 8.31
CA VAL A 323 25.69 16.19 6.96
C VAL A 323 26.03 14.80 6.38
N THR A 324 27.24 14.29 6.64
CA THR A 324 27.69 12.98 6.14
C THR A 324 26.96 11.85 6.88
N GLN A 325 26.82 11.98 8.19
CA GLN A 325 26.08 11.04 9.03
C GLN A 325 24.60 11.01 8.65
N ALA A 326 23.97 12.16 8.46
CA ALA A 326 22.59 12.27 7.98
C ALA A 326 22.40 11.59 6.62
N ARG A 327 23.30 11.83 5.67
CA ARG A 327 23.29 11.15 4.36
C ARG A 327 23.38 9.64 4.52
N ARG A 328 24.30 9.15 5.35
CA ARG A 328 24.50 7.72 5.60
C ARG A 328 23.27 7.08 6.24
N ARG A 329 22.63 7.75 7.19
CA ARG A 329 21.37 7.28 7.83
C ARG A 329 20.28 7.09 6.77
N ARG A 330 19.98 8.13 5.99
CA ARG A 330 18.97 8.08 4.93
C ARG A 330 19.22 6.95 3.93
N ARG A 331 20.46 6.83 3.44
CA ARG A 331 20.84 5.76 2.49
C ARG A 331 20.76 4.37 3.11
N THR A 332 21.09 4.24 4.39
CA THR A 332 20.96 2.98 5.14
C THR A 332 19.50 2.57 5.29
N GLU A 333 18.61 3.49 5.67
CA GLU A 333 17.17 3.25 5.76
C GLU A 333 16.55 2.87 4.41
N LEU A 334 16.95 3.56 3.33
CA LEU A 334 16.49 3.26 1.97
C LEU A 334 16.96 1.89 1.50
N ALA A 335 18.23 1.55 1.74
CA ALA A 335 18.75 0.22 1.45
C ALA A 335 18.06 -0.86 2.28
N ARG A 336 17.66 -0.56 3.53
CA ARG A 336 16.92 -1.48 4.39
C ARG A 336 15.48 -1.74 3.90
N GLY A 337 14.75 -0.70 3.54
CA GLY A 337 13.33 -0.82 3.16
C GLY A 337 13.05 -1.10 1.68
N TRP A 338 13.89 -0.60 0.78
CA TRP A 338 13.62 -0.60 -0.66
C TRP A 338 14.77 -1.13 -1.51
N ARG A 339 15.90 -1.52 -0.89
CA ARG A 339 17.05 -2.15 -1.55
C ARG A 339 17.53 -1.39 -2.79
N PHE A 340 17.67 -0.07 -2.67
CA PHE A 340 18.35 0.76 -3.65
C PHE A 340 19.23 1.82 -2.99
N ALA A 341 20.20 2.33 -3.75
CA ALA A 341 21.03 3.47 -3.38
C ALA A 341 20.44 4.76 -3.98
N CYS A 342 20.09 5.76 -3.15
CA CYS A 342 19.56 7.02 -3.65
C CYS A 342 20.63 7.88 -4.34
N LEU A 343 20.39 8.26 -5.59
CA LEU A 343 21.27 9.07 -6.42
C LEU A 343 20.72 10.48 -6.71
N CYS A 344 19.82 11.00 -5.87
CA CYS A 344 19.30 12.36 -6.04
C CYS A 344 20.40 13.42 -5.83
N ASP A 345 20.19 14.62 -6.36
CA ASP A 345 21.14 15.73 -6.32
C ASP A 345 21.64 16.04 -4.91
N ARG A 346 20.78 15.99 -3.90
CA ARG A 346 21.17 16.15 -2.50
C ARG A 346 22.16 15.09 -2.05
N CYS A 347 21.92 13.82 -2.36
CA CYS A 347 22.83 12.73 -2.00
C CYS A 347 24.16 12.79 -2.76
N VAL A 348 24.17 13.32 -3.99
CA VAL A 348 25.41 13.53 -4.76
C VAL A 348 26.23 14.69 -4.18
N ARG A 349 25.56 15.81 -3.86
CA ARG A 349 26.18 17.01 -3.26
C ARG A 349 26.78 16.75 -1.88
N GLU A 350 26.13 15.90 -1.08
CA GLU A 350 26.56 15.54 0.28
C GLU A 350 27.56 14.36 0.30
N ASP A 351 27.99 13.85 -0.87
CA ASP A 351 28.95 12.75 -0.93
C ASP A 351 30.36 13.21 -0.50
N PRO A 352 30.99 12.58 0.51
CA PRO A 352 32.32 12.98 0.97
C PRO A 352 33.44 12.70 -0.06
N GLY A 353 33.17 11.99 -1.16
CA GLY A 353 34.11 11.77 -2.28
C GLY A 353 35.32 10.89 -1.95
N LYS A 354 35.49 10.49 -0.68
CA LYS A 354 36.48 9.51 -0.22
C LYS A 354 35.78 8.19 -0.03
N SER A 355 36.35 7.12 -0.61
CA SER A 355 35.95 5.74 -0.34
C SER A 355 36.29 5.38 1.10
N ASP A 356 35.58 5.96 2.06
CA ASP A 356 35.68 5.52 3.43
C ASP A 356 35.07 4.12 3.48
N ALA A 357 35.84 3.17 4.01
CA ALA A 357 35.39 1.81 4.34
C ALA A 357 34.20 1.77 5.33
N ALA A 358 33.68 2.95 5.72
CA ALA A 358 32.53 3.16 6.57
C ALA A 358 31.20 3.29 5.82
N ASP A 359 31.17 3.52 4.49
CA ASP A 359 29.91 3.51 3.72
C ASP A 359 29.49 2.06 3.42
N ASN A 360 29.21 1.29 4.50
CA ASN A 360 28.76 -0.10 4.51
C ASN A 360 27.31 -0.26 4.01
N VAL A 361 26.87 0.56 3.05
CA VAL A 361 25.60 0.31 2.35
C VAL A 361 25.92 -0.65 1.20
N SER A 362 25.71 -1.95 1.44
CA SER A 362 26.04 -3.05 0.52
C SER A 362 25.29 -3.02 -0.81
N VAL A 363 24.23 -2.21 -0.91
CA VAL A 363 23.36 -2.15 -2.08
C VAL A 363 23.95 -1.21 -3.13
N GLN A 364 24.57 -1.80 -4.15
CA GLN A 364 25.11 -1.06 -5.31
C GLN A 364 24.10 -0.95 -6.46
N THR A 365 23.05 -1.78 -6.48
CA THR A 365 22.00 -1.77 -7.51
C THR A 365 20.62 -1.82 -6.91
N ASP A 366 19.64 -1.28 -7.63
CA ASP A 366 18.21 -1.43 -7.31
C ASP A 366 17.80 -2.91 -7.45
N GLU A 367 17.47 -3.55 -6.32
CA GLU A 367 17.05 -4.96 -6.28
C GLU A 367 15.53 -5.12 -6.43
N SER A 368 14.77 -4.02 -6.63
CA SER A 368 13.33 -4.10 -6.85
C SER A 368 13.00 -4.78 -8.18
N LYS A 369 11.96 -5.61 -8.14
CA LYS A 369 11.44 -6.38 -9.27
C LYS A 369 10.17 -5.73 -9.81
N VAL A 370 9.84 -6.08 -11.05
CA VAL A 370 8.52 -5.91 -11.66
C VAL A 370 8.11 -7.27 -12.20
N GLU A 371 6.82 -7.56 -12.25
CA GLU A 371 6.37 -8.85 -12.77
C GLU A 371 6.77 -9.06 -14.23
N ASP A 372 7.04 -10.31 -14.62
CA ASP A 372 7.51 -10.64 -15.97
C ASP A 372 6.52 -10.24 -17.06
N ALA A 373 5.21 -10.28 -16.78
CA ALA A 373 4.18 -9.83 -17.70
C ALA A 373 4.34 -8.33 -18.02
N VAL A 374 4.62 -7.52 -17.00
CA VAL A 374 4.88 -6.09 -17.13
C VAL A 374 6.18 -5.85 -17.89
N LYS A 375 7.25 -6.57 -17.55
CA LYS A 375 8.53 -6.49 -18.25
C LYS A 375 8.38 -6.78 -19.75
N ARG A 376 7.70 -7.87 -20.10
CA ARG A 376 7.41 -8.24 -21.51
C ARG A 376 6.55 -7.20 -22.23
N MET A 377 5.55 -6.65 -21.55
CA MET A 377 4.70 -5.59 -22.11
C MET A 377 5.54 -4.33 -22.42
N GLU A 378 6.42 -3.94 -21.49
CA GLU A 378 7.29 -2.78 -21.65
C GLU A 378 8.33 -2.99 -22.77
N GLU A 379 8.89 -4.20 -22.88
CA GLU A 379 9.78 -4.60 -23.99
C GLU A 379 9.07 -4.53 -25.35
N ARG A 380 7.87 -5.11 -25.48
CA ARG A 380 7.09 -5.09 -26.74
C ARG A 380 6.72 -3.68 -27.20
N GLN A 381 6.35 -2.81 -26.26
CA GLN A 381 6.05 -1.41 -26.56
C GLN A 381 7.32 -0.62 -26.90
N ALA A 382 8.48 -1.00 -26.36
CA ALA A 382 9.76 -0.38 -26.72
C ALA A 382 10.25 -0.80 -28.12
N THR A 383 9.92 -2.00 -28.58
CA THR A 383 10.30 -2.51 -29.92
C THR A 383 9.28 -2.16 -31.01
N GLY A 384 8.20 -1.43 -30.69
CA GLY A 384 7.18 -1.01 -31.65
C GLY A 384 6.41 -2.18 -32.29
N THR A 385 6.39 -3.35 -31.66
CA THR A 385 5.76 -4.55 -32.22
C THR A 385 4.28 -4.57 -31.83
N PRO A 386 3.31 -4.52 -32.77
CA PRO A 386 1.89 -4.54 -32.43
C PRO A 386 1.52 -5.89 -31.80
N SER A 387 0.53 -5.89 -30.90
CA SER A 387 -0.05 -7.13 -30.39
C SER A 387 -0.74 -7.87 -31.53
N ALA A 388 -0.24 -9.05 -31.87
CA ALA A 388 -1.00 -10.02 -32.66
C ALA A 388 -2.22 -10.46 -31.83
N GLY A 389 -3.37 -9.83 -32.05
CA GLY A 389 -4.56 -10.11 -31.24
C GLY A 389 -5.80 -9.24 -31.47
N GLU A 390 -5.74 -8.15 -32.24
CA GLU A 390 -6.94 -7.42 -32.66
C GLU A 390 -7.18 -7.65 -34.16
N GLY A 391 -7.81 -8.79 -34.44
CA GLY A 391 -8.40 -9.04 -35.75
C GLY A 391 -9.53 -8.05 -35.99
N SER A 392 -9.27 -7.08 -36.85
CA SER A 392 -10.27 -6.32 -37.59
C SER A 392 -11.28 -7.29 -38.22
N GLN A 393 -12.49 -7.40 -37.65
CA GLN A 393 -13.69 -7.67 -38.43
C GLN A 393 -14.35 -6.34 -38.73
N VAL A 394 -13.96 -5.78 -39.87
CA VAL A 394 -14.77 -4.87 -40.66
C VAL A 394 -15.30 -5.72 -41.80
N ASP A 395 -16.55 -6.15 -41.62
CA ASP A 395 -17.63 -6.44 -42.58
C ASP A 395 -18.55 -7.56 -42.08
#